data_AF-A0A5C1ECT9-F1
#
_entry.id   AF-A0A5C1ECT9-F1
#
_cell.length_a   1.000
_cell.length_b   1.000
_cell.length_c   1.000
_cell.angle_alpha   90.00
_cell.angle_beta   90.00
_cell.angle_gamma   90.00
#
_symmetry.space_group_name_H-M   'P 1'
#
loop_
_entity.id
_entity.type
_entity.pdbx_description
1 polymer ?
#
loop_
_entity_poly.entity_id
_entity_poly.type
_entity_poly.pdbx_seq_one_letter_code
_entity_poly.pdbx_strand_id
1 'polypeptide(L)'
;MANDLQKDALNLAHSVVMGVAGTAPTFSIAATMVTLIGAVGVLAPASLLYCGLIMFGITFAYLHLNRLEANAGASYAWVSRIFNRTLGFFAGWTLLVASTLFMVSATIPAGNATLLLFWPRLVNDQLAVTLVSMGWLAAVSLVVIRGISLTGTVQTVMTAVELAILLLLTVVAALKFAPAALHRLTWADLAPTAFDPGSFASGAIIALYFFWGWDVALNLNEETRDSARLPGLGAAVAMIIITAAFTAFAAIVLLALGDDEIRQASTNVIFTVADKLFPRPWSYLAVLALMLSTIGTLETSILQFTRTMFAKSRDGALHRRWARLHSQWRSPYGATLLIAGLGCLLLVLSLLFQGVGEVLKASINVIGVQVAYYYGLAGFACAWNFRRRAGRSLADLVLMVIWPGLSATALWIAAVLAVRRFDTPTALIAIGGILLGLIPLRANRKPRP
;
A
#
# COMPACT_ATOMS: atom_id res chain seq x y z
N MET A 1 23.58 -3.61 23.69
CA MET A 1 22.75 -3.89 22.49
C MET A 1 22.20 -2.56 22.00
N ALA A 2 22.17 -2.31 20.69
CA ALA A 2 21.58 -1.09 20.15
C ALA A 2 20.08 -1.06 20.51
N ASN A 3 19.62 0.03 21.14
CA ASN A 3 18.22 0.21 21.53
C ASN A 3 17.43 1.10 20.55
N ASP A 4 18.13 1.78 19.64
CA ASP A 4 17.56 2.75 18.70
C ASP A 4 17.91 2.37 17.27
N LEU A 5 16.98 2.69 16.35
CA LEU A 5 17.17 2.58 14.91
C LEU A 5 18.27 3.54 14.40
N GLN A 6 18.69 3.37 13.15
CA GLN A 6 19.75 4.21 12.56
C GLN A 6 19.22 5.62 12.24
N LYS A 7 19.61 6.61 13.02
CA LYS A 7 19.23 8.01 12.82
C LYS A 7 19.85 8.60 11.54
N ASP A 8 19.14 9.58 10.96
CA ASP A 8 19.57 10.40 9.83
C ASP A 8 20.01 9.60 8.59
N ALA A 9 19.50 8.38 8.42
CA ALA A 9 19.76 7.55 7.25
C ALA A 9 18.95 7.99 6.03
N LEU A 10 17.78 8.61 6.26
CA LEU A 10 16.86 9.03 5.21
C LEU A 10 16.65 10.56 5.19
N ASN A 11 16.32 11.10 4.02
CA ASN A 11 16.00 12.51 3.80
C ASN A 11 14.59 12.65 3.20
N LEU A 12 14.19 13.87 2.82
CA LEU A 12 12.87 14.12 2.24
C LEU A 12 12.65 13.34 0.93
N ALA A 13 13.63 13.30 0.04
CA ALA A 13 13.51 12.59 -1.23
C ALA A 13 13.31 11.09 -0.99
N HIS A 14 14.08 10.49 -0.06
CA HIS A 14 13.86 9.11 0.35
C HIS A 14 12.47 8.90 0.94
N SER A 15 11.95 9.85 1.72
CA SER A 15 10.59 9.74 2.30
C SER A 15 9.49 9.79 1.24
N VAL A 16 9.62 10.67 0.23
CA VAL A 16 8.70 10.72 -0.92
C VAL A 16 8.73 9.41 -1.68
N VAL A 17 9.94 8.95 -2.03
CA VAL A 17 10.16 7.69 -2.74
C VAL A 17 9.57 6.52 -1.95
N MET A 18 9.82 6.42 -0.65
CA MET A 18 9.29 5.34 0.19
C MET A 18 7.77 5.35 0.21
N GLY A 19 7.13 6.53 0.25
CA GLY A 19 5.68 6.64 0.15
C GLY A 19 5.15 6.19 -1.22
N VAL A 20 5.83 6.56 -2.31
CA VAL A 20 5.43 6.12 -3.66
C VAL A 20 5.65 4.61 -3.83
N ALA A 21 6.83 4.11 -3.49
CA ALA A 21 7.21 2.71 -3.56
C ALA A 21 6.31 1.81 -2.71
N GLY A 22 5.94 2.27 -1.51
CA GLY A 22 4.98 1.57 -0.65
C GLY A 22 3.65 1.33 -1.34
N THR A 23 3.19 2.32 -2.11
CA THR A 23 1.93 2.26 -2.86
C THR A 23 2.04 1.53 -4.20
N ALA A 24 3.27 1.36 -4.71
CA ALA A 24 3.59 0.51 -5.85
C ALA A 24 2.80 0.87 -7.13
N PRO A 25 3.02 2.05 -7.77
CA PRO A 25 2.10 2.54 -8.78
C PRO A 25 1.85 1.56 -9.93
N THR A 26 2.92 1.00 -10.49
CA THR A 26 2.82 0.06 -11.61
C THR A 26 2.21 -1.28 -11.16
N PHE A 27 2.57 -1.77 -9.97
CA PHE A 27 1.96 -2.99 -9.41
C PHE A 27 0.47 -2.81 -9.12
N SER A 28 0.06 -1.70 -8.49
CA SER A 28 -1.33 -1.43 -8.12
C SER A 28 -2.24 -1.26 -9.33
N ILE A 29 -1.74 -0.59 -10.38
CA ILE A 29 -2.41 -0.51 -11.69
C ILE A 29 -2.57 -1.91 -12.28
N ALA A 30 -1.48 -2.69 -12.36
CA ALA A 30 -1.52 -4.04 -12.90
C ALA A 30 -2.51 -4.93 -12.13
N ALA A 31 -2.51 -4.87 -10.79
CA ALA A 31 -3.35 -5.72 -9.97
C ALA A 31 -4.85 -5.37 -10.04
N THR A 32 -5.20 -4.09 -10.26
CA THR A 32 -6.54 -3.61 -9.89
C THR A 32 -7.24 -2.79 -10.97
N MET A 33 -6.54 -2.27 -11.98
CA MET A 33 -7.13 -1.35 -12.97
C MET A 33 -8.26 -1.98 -13.78
N VAL A 34 -8.08 -3.22 -14.25
CA VAL A 34 -9.13 -3.92 -15.01
C VAL A 34 -10.38 -4.13 -14.15
N THR A 35 -10.21 -4.48 -12.88
CA THR A 35 -11.31 -4.64 -11.92
C THR A 35 -12.03 -3.32 -11.68
N LEU A 36 -11.30 -2.21 -11.56
CA LEU A 36 -11.89 -0.89 -11.37
C LEU A 36 -12.70 -0.47 -12.61
N ILE A 37 -12.12 -0.57 -13.80
CA ILE A 37 -12.83 -0.23 -15.05
C ILE A 37 -14.03 -1.16 -15.25
N GLY A 38 -13.91 -2.44 -14.93
CA GLY A 38 -15.05 -3.37 -14.99
C GLY A 38 -16.19 -2.99 -14.04
N ALA A 39 -15.88 -2.35 -12.90
CA ALA A 39 -16.88 -1.98 -11.90
C ALA A 39 -17.57 -0.64 -12.17
N VAL A 40 -16.85 0.34 -12.73
CA VAL A 40 -17.36 1.73 -12.88
C VAL A 40 -17.17 2.31 -14.28
N GLY A 41 -16.65 1.52 -15.23
CA GLY A 41 -16.44 1.92 -16.62
C GLY A 41 -15.59 3.18 -16.76
N VAL A 42 -16.12 4.14 -17.53
CA VAL A 42 -15.48 5.44 -17.79
C VAL A 42 -15.26 6.29 -16.54
N LEU A 43 -15.93 5.98 -15.42
CA LEU A 43 -15.76 6.68 -14.15
C LEU A 43 -14.54 6.21 -13.34
N ALA A 44 -13.72 5.29 -13.86
CA ALA A 44 -12.53 4.80 -13.19
C ALA A 44 -11.52 5.93 -12.83
N PRO A 45 -11.17 6.87 -13.73
CA PRO A 45 -10.28 7.98 -13.38
C PRO A 45 -10.88 8.87 -12.27
N ALA A 46 -12.17 9.18 -12.36
CA ALA A 46 -12.88 9.97 -11.35
C ALA A 46 -12.89 9.26 -9.99
N SER A 47 -13.09 7.93 -9.98
CA SER A 47 -13.07 7.12 -8.75
C SER A 47 -11.71 7.19 -8.05
N LEU A 48 -10.62 7.11 -8.81
CA LEU A 48 -9.26 7.26 -8.28
C LEU A 48 -9.01 8.69 -7.77
N LEU A 49 -9.50 9.71 -8.47
CA LEU A 49 -9.38 11.10 -8.03
C LEU A 49 -10.09 11.34 -6.70
N TYR A 50 -11.37 10.96 -6.58
CA TYR A 50 -12.15 11.16 -5.35
C TYR A 50 -11.67 10.28 -4.20
N CYS A 51 -11.26 9.04 -4.47
CA CYS A 51 -10.62 8.21 -3.46
C CYS A 51 -9.29 8.81 -3.00
N GLY A 52 -8.48 9.35 -3.93
CA GLY A 52 -7.27 10.09 -3.60
C GLY A 52 -7.55 11.28 -2.68
N LEU A 53 -8.60 12.07 -2.94
CA LEU A 53 -9.05 13.17 -2.08
C LEU A 53 -9.47 12.70 -0.68
N ILE A 54 -10.17 11.57 -0.58
CA ILE A 54 -10.48 10.95 0.72
C ILE A 54 -9.18 10.58 1.43
N MET A 55 -8.25 9.94 0.73
CA MET A 55 -6.98 9.50 1.29
C MET A 55 -6.07 10.66 1.71
N PHE A 56 -6.11 11.80 1.02
CA PHE A 56 -5.43 13.02 1.46
C PHE A 56 -5.83 13.46 2.86
N GLY A 57 -7.11 13.33 3.25
CA GLY A 57 -7.54 13.61 4.62
C GLY A 57 -6.82 12.74 5.65
N ILE A 58 -6.59 11.46 5.33
CA ILE A 58 -5.79 10.56 6.19
C ILE A 58 -4.31 10.92 6.13
N THR A 59 -3.78 11.29 4.97
CA THR A 59 -2.38 11.73 4.84
C THR A 59 -2.10 12.99 5.64
N PHE A 60 -3.02 13.95 5.66
CA PHE A 60 -2.94 15.09 6.57
C PHE A 60 -3.03 14.67 8.03
N ALA A 61 -3.87 13.69 8.37
CA ALA A 61 -3.90 13.12 9.71
C ALA A 61 -2.51 12.62 10.13
N TYR A 62 -1.88 11.81 9.29
CA TYR A 62 -0.54 11.26 9.54
C TYR A 62 0.53 12.35 9.61
N LEU A 63 0.47 13.37 8.75
CA LEU A 63 1.38 14.50 8.76
C LEU A 63 1.32 15.25 10.10
N HIS A 64 0.13 15.52 10.62
CA HIS A 64 -0.05 16.24 11.88
C HIS A 64 0.26 15.37 13.10
N LEU A 65 -0.12 14.09 13.08
CA LEU A 65 0.18 13.15 14.16
C LEU A 65 1.68 12.88 14.28
N ASN A 66 2.40 12.79 13.16
CA ASN A 66 3.86 12.63 13.16
C ASN A 66 4.58 13.81 13.81
N ARG A 67 4.03 15.03 13.70
CA ARG A 67 4.56 16.21 14.40
C ARG A 67 4.33 16.16 15.92
N LEU A 68 3.34 15.40 16.39
CA LEU A 68 3.12 15.19 17.83
C LEU A 68 4.14 14.21 18.41
N GLU A 69 4.44 13.16 17.65
CA GLU A 69 5.36 12.12 18.06
C GLU A 69 5.92 11.37 16.84
N ALA A 70 7.20 11.55 16.56
CA ALA A 70 7.91 10.72 15.60
C ALA A 70 8.26 9.38 16.27
N ASN A 71 7.50 8.34 15.90
CA ASN A 71 7.63 6.99 16.42
C ASN A 71 7.46 5.99 15.26
N ALA A 72 8.34 4.98 15.20
CA ALA A 72 8.35 3.96 14.16
C ALA A 72 7.05 3.10 14.12
N GLY A 73 6.27 3.12 15.20
CA GLY A 73 4.95 2.51 15.27
C GLY A 73 3.83 3.31 14.59
N ALA A 74 4.07 4.56 14.20
CA ALA A 74 3.10 5.45 13.54
C ALA A 74 1.70 5.38 14.19
N SER A 75 0.69 4.88 13.48
CA SER A 75 -0.69 4.75 13.96
C SER A 75 -0.82 3.96 15.27
N TYR A 76 0.01 2.94 15.51
CA TYR A 76 0.03 2.26 16.80
C TYR A 76 0.35 3.22 17.95
N ALA A 77 1.38 4.06 17.79
CA ALA A 77 1.83 4.98 18.84
C ALA A 77 0.80 6.10 19.06
N TRP A 78 0.35 6.73 17.97
CA TRP A 78 -0.58 7.86 18.05
C TRP A 78 -1.94 7.47 18.62
N VAL A 79 -2.54 6.38 18.12
CA VAL A 79 -3.83 5.88 18.61
C VAL A 79 -3.71 5.39 20.06
N SER A 80 -2.58 4.76 20.43
CA SER A 80 -2.31 4.35 21.83
C SER A 80 -2.29 5.53 22.79
N ARG A 81 -1.67 6.64 22.37
CA ARG A 81 -1.50 7.85 23.16
C ARG A 81 -2.79 8.68 23.25
N ILE A 82 -3.55 8.78 22.16
CA ILE A 82 -4.73 9.66 22.07
C ILE A 82 -5.98 9.00 22.63
N PHE A 83 -6.21 7.72 22.31
CA PHE A 83 -7.41 7.00 22.77
C PHE A 83 -7.10 6.06 23.93
N ASN A 84 -6.39 4.97 23.67
CA ASN A 84 -5.90 4.03 24.69
C ASN A 84 -5.01 2.95 24.05
N ARG A 85 -4.23 2.27 24.91
CA ARG A 85 -3.32 1.19 24.51
C ARG A 85 -4.00 0.03 23.76
N THR A 86 -5.28 -0.24 23.99
CA THR A 86 -5.99 -1.36 23.33
C THR A 86 -6.31 -1.01 21.88
N LEU A 87 -6.89 0.16 21.63
CA LEU A 87 -7.18 0.62 20.26
C LEU A 87 -5.89 0.82 19.47
N GLY A 88 -4.87 1.41 20.09
CA GLY A 88 -3.56 1.54 19.44
C GLY A 88 -2.94 0.18 19.14
N PHE A 89 -3.03 -0.80 20.06
CA PHE A 89 -2.60 -2.16 19.78
C PHE A 89 -3.24 -2.73 18.52
N PHE A 90 -4.57 -2.61 18.37
CA PHE A 90 -5.29 -3.10 17.20
C PHE A 90 -4.97 -2.32 15.93
N ALA A 91 -4.72 -1.00 16.00
CA ALA A 91 -4.26 -0.22 14.86
C ALA A 91 -2.95 -0.81 14.28
N GLY A 92 -1.95 -1.04 15.15
CA GLY A 92 -0.69 -1.66 14.71
C GLY A 92 -0.81 -3.14 14.37
N TRP A 93 -1.66 -3.90 15.08
CA TRP A 93 -1.85 -5.34 14.80
C TRP A 93 -2.45 -5.56 13.41
N THR A 94 -3.46 -4.76 13.07
CA THR A 94 -4.13 -4.85 11.78
C THR A 94 -3.16 -4.59 10.63
N LEU A 95 -2.26 -3.61 10.80
CA LEU A 95 -1.17 -3.37 9.87
C LEU A 95 -0.24 -4.59 9.73
N LEU A 96 0.17 -5.22 10.84
CA LEU A 96 1.02 -6.42 10.78
C LEU A 96 0.36 -7.57 10.01
N VAL A 97 -0.94 -7.79 10.21
CA VAL A 97 -1.70 -8.81 9.49
C VAL A 97 -1.80 -8.46 8.00
N ALA A 98 -2.12 -7.21 7.67
CA ALA A 98 -2.20 -6.74 6.28
C ALA A 98 -0.89 -6.95 5.54
N SER A 99 0.24 -6.50 6.12
CA SER A 99 1.56 -6.69 5.51
C SER A 99 1.92 -8.18 5.35
N THR A 100 1.49 -9.05 6.27
CA THR A 100 1.76 -10.49 6.17
C THR A 100 0.98 -11.13 5.03
N LEU A 101 -0.32 -10.82 4.90
CA LEU A 101 -1.15 -11.31 3.80
C LEU A 101 -0.66 -10.78 2.45
N PHE A 102 -0.21 -9.53 2.43
CA PHE A 102 0.34 -8.90 1.23
C PHE A 102 1.59 -9.58 0.70
N MET A 103 2.38 -10.29 1.53
CA MET A 103 3.58 -11.01 1.05
C MET A 103 3.27 -11.99 -0.08
N VAL A 104 2.10 -12.63 -0.05
CA VAL A 104 1.66 -13.53 -1.12
C VAL A 104 1.37 -12.72 -2.39
N SER A 105 0.54 -11.69 -2.28
CA SER A 105 0.12 -10.86 -3.42
C SER A 105 1.25 -10.08 -4.06
N ALA A 106 2.23 -9.63 -3.27
CA ALA A 106 3.39 -8.90 -3.73
C ALA A 106 4.40 -9.80 -4.44
N THR A 107 4.61 -11.03 -3.99
CA THR A 107 5.72 -11.86 -4.51
C THR A 107 5.33 -12.70 -5.73
N ILE A 108 4.04 -13.03 -5.92
CA ILE A 108 3.60 -13.84 -7.06
C ILE A 108 3.87 -13.16 -8.41
N PRO A 109 3.55 -11.87 -8.62
CA PRO A 109 3.85 -11.21 -9.90
C PRO A 109 5.35 -11.19 -10.23
N ALA A 110 6.24 -11.04 -9.24
CA ALA A 110 7.68 -11.15 -9.44
C ALA A 110 8.11 -12.56 -9.88
N GLY A 111 7.51 -13.60 -9.27
CA GLY A 111 7.72 -14.99 -9.66
C GLY A 111 7.30 -15.25 -11.11
N ASN A 112 6.07 -14.84 -11.47
CA ASN A 112 5.53 -14.98 -12.82
C ASN A 112 6.37 -14.23 -13.87
N ALA A 113 6.73 -12.96 -13.60
CA ALA A 113 7.53 -12.16 -14.51
C ALA A 113 8.92 -12.78 -14.73
N THR A 114 9.54 -13.33 -13.68
CA THR A 114 10.83 -14.01 -13.78
C THR A 114 10.73 -15.26 -14.65
N LEU A 115 9.72 -16.11 -14.42
CA LEU A 115 9.50 -17.30 -15.24
C LEU A 115 9.17 -16.94 -16.69
N LEU A 116 8.41 -15.87 -16.92
CA LEU A 116 8.09 -15.41 -18.27
C LEU A 116 9.35 -15.01 -19.06
N LEU A 117 10.37 -14.47 -18.38
CA LEU A 117 11.62 -14.05 -19.03
C LEU A 117 12.58 -15.21 -19.29
N PHE A 118 12.73 -16.14 -18.33
CA PHE A 118 13.78 -17.17 -18.38
C PHE A 118 13.27 -18.56 -18.74
N TRP A 119 12.08 -18.94 -18.27
CA TRP A 119 11.48 -20.26 -18.47
C TRP A 119 9.97 -20.18 -18.76
N PRO A 120 9.56 -19.63 -19.93
CA PRO A 120 8.15 -19.37 -20.23
C PRO A 120 7.24 -20.59 -20.09
N ARG A 121 7.79 -21.80 -20.30
CA ARG A 121 7.08 -23.08 -20.19
C ARG A 121 6.57 -23.37 -18.77
N LEU A 122 7.17 -22.75 -17.75
CA LEU A 122 6.86 -22.97 -16.34
C LEU A 122 5.94 -21.90 -15.74
N VAL A 123 5.52 -20.89 -16.52
CA VAL A 123 4.67 -19.79 -16.01
C VAL A 123 3.32 -20.27 -15.48
N ASN A 124 2.79 -21.36 -16.04
CA ASN A 124 1.53 -21.96 -15.59
C ASN A 124 1.73 -23.03 -14.50
N ASP A 125 2.97 -23.34 -14.13
CA ASP A 125 3.28 -24.28 -13.04
C ASP A 125 3.24 -23.53 -11.70
N GLN A 126 2.17 -23.76 -10.94
CA GLN A 126 1.95 -23.09 -9.66
C GLN A 126 3.07 -23.35 -8.64
N LEU A 127 3.69 -24.53 -8.67
CA LEU A 127 4.81 -24.86 -7.79
C LEU A 127 6.05 -24.06 -8.20
N ALA A 128 6.35 -24.00 -9.50
CA ALA A 128 7.49 -23.22 -10.01
C ALA A 128 7.34 -21.73 -9.66
N VAL A 129 6.15 -21.15 -9.87
CA VAL A 129 5.85 -19.76 -9.52
C VAL A 129 6.08 -19.53 -8.02
N THR A 130 5.54 -20.42 -7.18
CA THR A 130 5.65 -20.32 -5.73
C THR A 130 7.10 -20.36 -5.26
N LEU A 131 7.91 -21.29 -5.79
CA LEU A 131 9.33 -21.41 -5.43
C LEU A 131 10.14 -20.17 -5.82
N VAL A 132 9.91 -19.63 -7.02
CA VAL A 132 10.59 -18.39 -7.47
C VAL A 132 10.14 -17.19 -6.65
N SER A 133 8.86 -17.09 -6.31
CA SER A 133 8.33 -16.05 -5.40
C SER A 133 8.94 -16.13 -4.00
N MET A 134 9.12 -17.33 -3.44
CA MET A 134 9.84 -17.54 -2.18
C MET A 134 11.30 -17.10 -2.29
N GLY A 135 11.95 -17.37 -3.43
CA GLY A 135 13.30 -16.89 -3.72
C GLY A 135 13.40 -15.36 -3.68
N TRP A 136 12.45 -14.66 -4.32
CA TRP A 136 12.36 -13.20 -4.27
C TRP A 136 12.10 -12.66 -2.87
N LEU A 137 11.16 -13.27 -2.12
CA LEU A 137 10.88 -12.91 -0.74
C LEU A 137 12.12 -13.02 0.15
N ALA A 138 12.88 -14.11 0.00
CA ALA A 138 14.13 -14.31 0.72
C ALA A 138 15.19 -13.27 0.31
N ALA A 139 15.36 -13.02 -0.99
CA ALA A 139 16.34 -12.06 -1.50
C ALA A 139 16.08 -10.64 -0.97
N VAL A 140 14.84 -10.16 -1.07
CA VAL A 140 14.46 -8.82 -0.58
C VAL A 140 14.58 -8.75 0.94
N SER A 141 14.18 -9.81 1.66
CA SER A 141 14.34 -9.87 3.12
C SER A 141 15.81 -9.74 3.55
N LEU A 142 16.74 -10.35 2.82
CA LEU A 142 18.19 -10.22 3.09
C LEU A 142 18.70 -8.80 2.84
N VAL A 143 18.21 -8.14 1.78
CA VAL A 143 18.53 -6.73 1.51
C VAL A 143 18.06 -5.83 2.66
N VAL A 144 16.81 -6.02 3.11
CA VAL A 144 16.26 -5.26 4.25
C VAL A 144 17.05 -5.48 5.56
N ILE A 145 17.57 -6.70 5.78
CA ILE A 145 18.42 -6.98 6.96
C ILE A 145 19.74 -6.22 6.88
N ARG A 146 20.32 -6.03 5.69
CA ARG A 146 21.59 -5.28 5.50
C ARG A 146 21.47 -3.77 5.72
N GLY A 147 20.32 -3.25 6.08
CA GLY A 147 20.19 -1.91 6.64
C GLY A 147 19.61 -0.87 5.69
N ILE A 148 18.99 0.15 6.29
CA ILE A 148 18.07 1.07 5.61
C ILE A 148 18.75 2.05 4.65
N SER A 149 20.04 2.36 4.82
CA SER A 149 20.74 3.33 3.98
C SER A 149 20.98 2.81 2.56
N LEU A 150 21.38 1.54 2.42
CA LEU A 150 21.53 0.89 1.11
C LEU A 150 20.16 0.72 0.43
N THR A 151 19.21 0.21 1.21
CA THR A 151 17.81 0.03 0.83
C THR A 151 17.19 1.33 0.32
N GLY A 152 17.36 2.45 1.03
CA GLY A 152 16.85 3.77 0.62
C GLY A 152 17.36 4.27 -0.74
N THR A 153 18.66 4.12 -0.99
CA THR A 153 19.28 4.54 -2.27
C THR A 153 18.83 3.66 -3.42
N VAL A 154 18.85 2.33 -3.23
CA VAL A 154 18.41 1.37 -4.26
C VAL A 154 16.93 1.60 -4.60
N GLN A 155 16.07 1.72 -3.59
CA GLN A 155 14.65 2.01 -3.77
C GLN A 155 14.41 3.33 -4.51
N THR A 156 15.24 4.35 -4.26
CA THR A 156 15.16 5.63 -4.97
C THR A 156 15.41 5.47 -6.46
N VAL A 157 16.46 4.75 -6.84
CA VAL A 157 16.75 4.49 -8.27
C VAL A 157 15.63 3.67 -8.90
N MET A 158 15.18 2.59 -8.23
CA MET A 158 14.12 1.72 -8.75
C MET A 158 12.81 2.47 -8.98
N THR A 159 12.36 3.24 -7.99
CA THR A 159 11.10 4.01 -8.07
C THR A 159 11.21 5.13 -9.10
N ALA A 160 12.36 5.80 -9.21
CA ALA A 160 12.57 6.84 -10.21
C ALA A 160 12.49 6.28 -11.64
N VAL A 161 13.13 5.13 -11.89
CA VAL A 161 13.07 4.45 -13.18
C VAL A 161 11.65 3.97 -13.48
N GLU A 162 10.97 3.37 -12.49
CA GLU A 162 9.57 2.96 -12.61
C GLU A 162 8.67 4.13 -13.02
N LEU A 163 8.70 5.23 -12.26
CA LEU A 163 7.88 6.41 -12.53
C LEU A 163 8.22 7.06 -13.87
N ALA A 164 9.49 7.08 -14.26
CA ALA A 164 9.90 7.59 -15.56
C ALA A 164 9.31 6.76 -16.71
N ILE A 165 9.32 5.43 -16.59
CA ILE A 165 8.67 4.54 -17.57
C ILE A 165 7.16 4.77 -17.58
N LEU A 166 6.52 4.79 -16.40
CA LEU A 166 5.07 4.98 -16.30
C LEU A 166 4.63 6.33 -16.89
N LEU A 167 5.40 7.40 -16.63
CA LEU A 167 5.19 8.72 -17.20
C LEU A 167 5.37 8.71 -18.73
N LEU A 168 6.43 8.07 -19.22
CA LEU A 168 6.68 7.91 -20.66
C LEU A 168 5.50 7.22 -21.34
N LEU A 169 5.04 6.08 -20.82
CA LEU A 169 3.89 5.35 -21.35
C LEU A 169 2.64 6.23 -21.35
N THR A 170 2.39 6.95 -20.25
CA THR A 170 1.22 7.82 -20.08
C THR A 170 1.22 8.96 -21.09
N VAL A 171 2.33 9.68 -21.24
CA VAL A 171 2.45 10.83 -22.15
C VAL A 171 2.36 10.39 -23.60
N VAL A 172 3.08 9.34 -23.98
CA VAL A 172 3.09 8.87 -25.38
C VAL A 172 1.73 8.31 -25.77
N ALA A 173 1.03 7.65 -24.85
CA ALA A 173 -0.34 7.21 -25.08
C ALA A 173 -1.34 8.35 -25.17
N ALA A 174 -1.23 9.38 -24.32
CA ALA A 174 -2.05 10.58 -24.42
C ALA A 174 -1.93 11.20 -25.82
N LEU A 175 -0.70 11.39 -26.29
CA LEU A 175 -0.43 12.00 -27.59
C LEU A 175 -0.93 11.15 -28.77
N LYS A 176 -0.75 9.82 -28.69
CA LYS A 176 -1.12 8.89 -29.78
C LYS A 176 -2.62 8.62 -29.86
N PHE A 177 -3.27 8.41 -28.71
CA PHE A 177 -4.64 7.90 -28.65
C PHE A 177 -5.70 8.96 -28.36
N ALA A 178 -5.36 10.13 -27.79
CA ALA A 178 -6.36 11.17 -27.56
C ALA A 178 -7.12 11.62 -28.83
N PRO A 179 -6.49 11.75 -30.02
CA PRO A 179 -7.21 12.12 -31.24
C PRO A 179 -8.23 11.07 -31.72
N ALA A 180 -7.96 9.80 -31.44
CA ALA A 180 -8.76 8.65 -31.89
C ALA A 180 -9.15 7.76 -30.70
N ALA A 181 -9.62 8.41 -29.63
CA ALA A 181 -9.93 7.76 -28.36
C ALA A 181 -11.04 6.70 -28.54
N LEU A 182 -10.80 5.49 -28.02
CA LEU A 182 -11.80 4.42 -28.00
C LEU A 182 -12.92 4.74 -27.01
N HIS A 183 -12.58 5.29 -25.84
CA HIS A 183 -13.53 5.87 -24.89
C HIS A 183 -13.23 7.36 -24.72
N ARG A 184 -14.18 8.23 -25.08
CA ARG A 184 -14.02 9.67 -24.92
C ARG A 184 -14.35 10.08 -23.49
N LEU A 185 -13.36 10.60 -22.78
CA LEU A 185 -13.54 11.18 -21.46
C LEU A 185 -13.93 12.64 -21.58
N THR A 186 -14.98 13.03 -20.87
CA THR A 186 -15.47 14.40 -20.77
C THR A 186 -15.30 14.93 -19.35
N TRP A 187 -15.36 16.25 -19.18
CA TRP A 187 -15.36 16.86 -17.85
C TRP A 187 -16.56 16.43 -17.00
N ALA A 188 -17.67 16.03 -17.64
CA ALA A 188 -18.84 15.52 -16.94
C ALA A 188 -18.53 14.19 -16.25
N ASP A 189 -17.74 13.30 -16.87
CA ASP A 189 -17.35 12.00 -16.30
C ASP A 189 -16.46 12.15 -15.05
N LEU A 190 -15.80 13.30 -14.90
CA LEU A 190 -15.01 13.63 -13.71
C LEU A 190 -15.85 14.29 -12.61
N ALA A 191 -17.07 14.74 -12.89
CA ALA A 191 -17.89 15.44 -11.91
C ALA A 191 -18.43 14.47 -10.85
N PRO A 192 -18.62 14.90 -9.58
CA PRO A 192 -19.20 14.03 -8.55
C PRO A 192 -20.60 13.55 -8.91
N THR A 193 -21.34 14.35 -9.69
CA THR A 193 -22.69 14.07 -10.17
C THR A 193 -22.76 12.94 -11.19
N ALA A 194 -21.62 12.50 -11.75
CA ALA A 194 -21.58 11.37 -12.66
C ALA A 194 -21.79 10.02 -11.94
N PHE A 195 -21.62 10.00 -10.62
CA PHE A 195 -21.80 8.81 -9.81
C PHE A 195 -23.22 8.70 -9.27
N ASP A 196 -23.82 7.52 -9.44
CA ASP A 196 -24.85 7.06 -8.53
C ASP A 196 -24.22 6.49 -7.24
N PRO A 197 -24.97 6.37 -6.13
CA PRO A 197 -24.43 5.85 -4.88
C PRO A 197 -23.82 4.44 -4.98
N GLY A 198 -24.33 3.59 -5.88
CA GLY A 198 -23.86 2.23 -6.09
C GLY A 198 -22.53 2.16 -6.83
N SER A 199 -22.38 2.91 -7.93
CA SER A 199 -21.10 3.02 -8.66
C SER A 199 -20.04 3.72 -7.82
N PHE A 200 -20.39 4.79 -7.09
CA PHE A 200 -19.46 5.46 -6.18
C PHE A 200 -18.90 4.49 -5.13
N ALA A 201 -19.78 3.74 -4.44
CA ALA A 201 -19.36 2.79 -3.42
C ALA A 201 -18.48 1.66 -3.98
N SER A 202 -18.81 1.16 -5.17
CA SER A 202 -18.06 0.07 -5.80
C SER A 202 -16.68 0.52 -6.28
N GLY A 203 -16.62 1.69 -6.94
CA GLY A 203 -15.37 2.32 -7.34
C GLY A 203 -14.48 2.68 -6.15
N ALA A 204 -15.06 3.24 -5.08
CA ALA A 204 -14.33 3.61 -3.87
C ALA A 204 -13.66 2.40 -3.20
N ILE A 205 -14.36 1.28 -3.00
CA ILE A 205 -13.79 0.09 -2.35
C ILE A 205 -12.58 -0.44 -3.13
N ILE A 206 -12.66 -0.47 -4.45
CA ILE A 206 -11.57 -0.93 -5.31
C ILE A 206 -10.42 0.10 -5.33
N ALA A 207 -10.75 1.38 -5.44
CA ALA A 207 -9.78 2.47 -5.45
C ALA A 207 -9.02 2.59 -4.12
N LEU A 208 -9.59 2.17 -2.99
CA LEU A 208 -8.88 2.20 -1.70
C LEU A 208 -7.61 1.36 -1.71
N TYR A 209 -7.61 0.23 -2.40
CA TYR A 209 -6.41 -0.60 -2.52
C TYR A 209 -5.28 0.12 -3.27
N PHE A 210 -5.60 0.95 -4.28
CA PHE A 210 -4.60 1.73 -5.00
C PHE A 210 -3.82 2.67 -4.08
N PHE A 211 -4.43 3.16 -2.99
CA PHE A 211 -3.85 4.19 -2.14
C PHE A 211 -3.31 3.66 -0.81
N TRP A 212 -3.09 2.36 -0.70
CA TRP A 212 -2.45 1.78 0.47
C TRP A 212 -0.92 1.75 0.32
N GLY A 213 -0.18 2.06 1.38
CA GLY A 213 1.27 1.83 1.47
C GLY A 213 2.12 3.09 1.57
N TRP A 214 1.58 4.27 1.24
CA TRP A 214 2.31 5.54 1.38
C TRP A 214 2.75 5.85 2.82
N ASP A 215 2.07 5.27 3.80
CA ASP A 215 2.31 5.51 5.22
C ASP A 215 3.60 4.85 5.75
N VAL A 216 4.25 3.98 4.97
CA VAL A 216 5.57 3.43 5.30
C VAL A 216 6.60 4.53 5.57
N ALA A 217 6.49 5.68 4.91
CA ALA A 217 7.37 6.83 5.14
C ALA A 217 7.33 7.26 6.63
N LEU A 218 6.17 7.16 7.27
CA LEU A 218 5.99 7.51 8.69
C LEU A 218 6.51 6.41 9.62
N ASN A 219 6.51 5.15 9.20
CA ASN A 219 7.15 4.08 9.97
C ASN A 219 8.69 4.21 9.99
N LEU A 220 9.25 4.88 9.00
CA LEU A 220 10.69 5.17 8.87
C LEU A 220 11.10 6.51 9.50
N ASN A 221 10.21 7.17 10.27
CA ASN A 221 10.47 8.49 10.82
C ASN A 221 11.69 8.55 11.75
N GLU A 222 11.90 7.56 12.61
CA GLU A 222 13.06 7.48 13.52
C GLU A 222 14.40 7.36 12.77
N GLU A 223 14.36 6.91 11.51
CA GLU A 223 15.51 6.76 10.62
C GLU A 223 15.67 7.95 9.66
N THR A 224 14.72 8.90 9.68
CA THR A 224 14.67 10.06 8.78
C THR A 224 15.13 11.33 9.50
N ARG A 225 15.95 12.13 8.81
CA ARG A 225 16.35 13.47 9.29
C ARG A 225 15.11 14.34 9.51
N ASP A 226 15.12 15.13 10.58
CA ASP A 226 13.96 15.95 11.00
C ASP A 226 12.67 15.09 11.00
N SER A 227 12.73 14.05 11.84
CA SER A 227 11.75 12.97 11.96
C SER A 227 10.32 13.45 12.21
N ALA A 228 10.14 14.65 12.77
CA ALA A 228 8.83 15.25 13.03
C ALA A 228 8.19 15.83 11.76
N ARG A 229 8.98 16.31 10.79
CA ARG A 229 8.47 17.08 9.63
C ARG A 229 8.61 16.35 8.30
N LEU A 230 9.78 15.80 7.99
CA LEU A 230 10.07 15.29 6.63
C LEU A 230 9.27 14.04 6.25
N PRO A 231 9.09 13.03 7.12
CA PRO A 231 8.27 11.86 6.81
C PRO A 231 6.84 12.20 6.41
N GLY A 232 6.19 13.08 7.17
CA GLY A 232 4.81 13.51 6.90
C GLY A 232 4.68 14.33 5.62
N LEU A 233 5.65 15.22 5.34
CA LEU A 233 5.70 15.96 4.09
C LEU A 233 5.96 15.02 2.90
N GLY A 234 6.87 14.06 3.06
CA GLY A 234 7.18 13.05 2.06
C GLY A 234 5.96 12.23 1.66
N ALA A 235 5.19 11.76 2.64
CA ALA A 235 3.92 11.08 2.44
C ALA A 235 2.89 11.94 1.70
N ALA A 236 2.75 13.23 2.04
CA ALA A 236 1.83 14.14 1.36
C ALA A 236 2.19 14.35 -0.11
N VAL A 237 3.49 14.54 -0.41
CA VAL A 237 3.97 14.67 -1.80
C VAL A 237 3.80 13.35 -2.56
N ALA A 238 4.10 12.21 -1.92
CA ALA A 238 3.86 10.90 -2.51
C ALA A 238 2.39 10.71 -2.90
N MET A 239 1.44 11.12 -2.04
CA MET A 239 0.01 11.08 -2.36
C MET A 239 -0.37 11.90 -3.61
N ILE A 240 0.26 13.06 -3.83
CA ILE A 240 0.04 13.86 -5.05
C ILE A 240 0.51 13.08 -6.27
N ILE A 241 1.73 12.54 -6.22
CA ILE A 241 2.33 11.79 -7.33
C ILE A 241 1.47 10.56 -7.68
N ILE A 242 1.08 9.75 -6.69
CA ILE A 242 0.33 8.52 -6.94
C ILE A 242 -1.11 8.80 -7.38
N THR A 243 -1.78 9.81 -6.83
CA THR A 243 -3.12 10.21 -7.30
C THR A 243 -3.08 10.64 -8.76
N ALA A 244 -2.09 11.46 -9.13
CA ALA A 244 -1.90 11.89 -10.50
C ALA A 244 -1.57 10.71 -11.43
N ALA A 245 -0.63 9.85 -11.03
CA ALA A 245 -0.21 8.68 -11.82
C ALA A 245 -1.38 7.71 -12.07
N PHE A 246 -2.14 7.36 -11.03
CA PHE A 246 -3.28 6.45 -11.15
C PHE A 246 -4.39 7.02 -12.00
N THR A 247 -4.78 8.26 -11.76
CA THR A 247 -5.86 8.93 -12.50
C THR A 247 -5.48 9.07 -13.97
N ALA A 248 -4.25 9.51 -14.25
CA ALA A 248 -3.76 9.65 -15.62
C ALA A 248 -3.70 8.31 -16.33
N PHE A 249 -3.15 7.27 -15.69
CA PHE A 249 -3.04 5.96 -16.32
C PHE A 249 -4.41 5.30 -16.55
N ALA A 250 -5.37 5.45 -15.64
CA ALA A 250 -6.76 5.00 -15.85
C ALA A 250 -7.37 5.65 -17.10
N ALA A 251 -7.14 6.96 -17.27
CA ALA A 251 -7.60 7.67 -18.46
C ALA A 251 -6.95 7.09 -19.73
N ILE A 252 -5.63 6.85 -19.70
CA ILE A 252 -4.91 6.26 -20.83
C ILE A 252 -5.40 4.87 -21.21
N VAL A 253 -5.69 4.00 -20.23
CA VAL A 253 -6.24 2.66 -20.50
C VAL A 253 -7.54 2.77 -21.29
N LEU A 254 -8.45 3.66 -20.89
CA LEU A 254 -9.72 3.91 -21.57
C LEU A 254 -9.54 4.53 -22.97
N LEU A 255 -8.56 5.42 -23.16
CA LEU A 255 -8.26 6.01 -24.46
C LEU A 255 -7.69 4.97 -25.45
N ALA A 256 -6.81 4.08 -24.97
CA ALA A 256 -6.00 3.19 -25.80
C ALA A 256 -6.61 1.81 -26.09
N LEU A 257 -7.45 1.30 -25.18
CA LEU A 257 -7.98 -0.06 -25.22
C LEU A 257 -9.52 -0.09 -25.29
N GLY A 258 -10.06 -1.03 -26.07
CA GLY A 258 -11.48 -1.35 -26.08
C GLY A 258 -11.85 -2.28 -24.91
N ASP A 259 -13.15 -2.42 -24.62
CA ASP A 259 -13.64 -3.21 -23.48
C ASP A 259 -13.15 -4.67 -23.49
N ASP A 260 -13.13 -5.31 -24.66
CA ASP A 260 -12.63 -6.69 -24.80
C ASP A 260 -11.14 -6.81 -24.48
N GLU A 261 -10.35 -5.84 -24.94
CA GLU A 261 -8.91 -5.80 -24.67
C GLU A 261 -8.63 -5.54 -23.19
N ILE A 262 -9.38 -4.64 -22.54
CA ILE A 262 -9.26 -4.37 -21.10
C ILE A 262 -9.59 -5.64 -20.31
N ARG A 263 -10.68 -6.33 -20.65
CA ARG A 263 -11.07 -7.58 -19.98
C ARG A 263 -10.02 -8.68 -20.15
N GLN A 264 -9.46 -8.82 -21.35
CA GLN A 264 -8.44 -9.85 -21.65
C GLN A 264 -7.08 -9.50 -21.06
N ALA A 265 -6.76 -8.22 -20.89
CA ALA A 265 -5.47 -7.80 -20.37
C ALA A 265 -5.21 -8.29 -18.95
N SER A 266 -6.26 -8.42 -18.11
CA SER A 266 -6.14 -8.88 -16.71
C SER A 266 -5.02 -8.12 -15.99
N THR A 267 -4.05 -8.82 -15.39
CA THR A 267 -2.90 -8.19 -14.70
C THR A 267 -1.86 -7.56 -15.63
N ASN A 268 -2.00 -7.71 -16.96
CA ASN A 268 -1.04 -7.25 -17.96
C ASN A 268 -1.45 -5.93 -18.65
N VAL A 269 -2.45 -5.22 -18.14
CA VAL A 269 -3.00 -3.98 -18.75
C VAL A 269 -1.94 -2.95 -19.15
N ILE A 270 -0.88 -2.81 -18.35
CA ILE A 270 0.22 -1.87 -18.61
C ILE A 270 1.03 -2.32 -19.82
N PHE A 271 1.31 -3.63 -19.91
CA PHE A 271 1.99 -4.22 -21.05
C PHE A 271 1.12 -4.17 -22.30
N THR A 272 -0.19 -4.43 -22.20
CA THR A 272 -1.13 -4.33 -23.32
C THR A 272 -1.16 -2.92 -23.92
N VAL A 273 -1.18 -1.88 -23.07
CA VAL A 273 -1.01 -0.50 -23.55
C VAL A 273 0.35 -0.31 -24.20
N ALA A 274 1.44 -0.76 -23.58
CA ALA A 274 2.79 -0.60 -24.11
C ALA A 274 3.03 -1.29 -25.46
N ASP A 275 2.48 -2.49 -25.69
CA ASP A 275 2.61 -3.25 -26.94
C ASP A 275 1.90 -2.55 -28.13
N LYS A 276 0.86 -1.73 -27.85
CA LYS A 276 0.25 -0.86 -28.86
C LYS A 276 1.05 0.43 -29.12
N LEU A 277 1.86 0.87 -28.17
CA LEU A 277 2.66 2.09 -28.29
C LEU A 277 3.96 1.85 -29.04
N PHE A 278 4.69 0.82 -28.64
CA PHE A 278 6.07 0.57 -29.07
C PHE A 278 6.24 -0.85 -29.60
N PRO A 279 7.05 -1.05 -30.65
CA PRO A 279 7.42 -2.38 -31.09
C PRO A 279 8.30 -3.07 -30.04
N ARG A 280 8.29 -4.41 -30.03
CA ARG A 280 9.23 -5.19 -29.23
C ARG A 280 10.66 -4.92 -29.70
N PRO A 281 11.65 -4.78 -28.79
CA PRO A 281 11.58 -5.08 -27.36
C PRO A 281 11.13 -3.92 -26.45
N TRP A 282 10.85 -2.73 -26.99
CA TRP A 282 10.57 -1.53 -26.17
C TRP A 282 9.30 -1.62 -25.33
N SER A 283 8.30 -2.42 -25.75
CA SER A 283 7.10 -2.68 -24.94
C SER A 283 7.41 -3.41 -23.62
N TYR A 284 8.55 -4.12 -23.52
CA TYR A 284 8.98 -4.76 -22.27
C TYR A 284 9.44 -3.78 -21.18
N LEU A 285 9.58 -2.48 -21.48
CA LEU A 285 9.76 -1.46 -20.44
C LEU A 285 8.61 -1.49 -19.41
N ALA A 286 7.38 -1.81 -19.83
CA ALA A 286 6.25 -2.00 -18.93
C ALA A 286 6.47 -3.16 -17.94
N VAL A 287 7.07 -4.27 -18.39
CA VAL A 287 7.41 -5.41 -17.54
C VAL A 287 8.50 -5.03 -16.55
N LEU A 288 9.52 -4.29 -16.99
CA LEU A 288 10.56 -3.77 -16.11
C LEU A 288 9.97 -2.87 -15.02
N ALA A 289 9.11 -1.90 -15.38
CA ALA A 289 8.44 -1.04 -14.41
C ALA A 289 7.62 -1.85 -13.40
N LEU A 290 6.89 -2.87 -13.86
CA LEU A 290 6.12 -3.75 -12.98
C LEU A 290 7.03 -4.50 -12.00
N MET A 291 8.15 -5.06 -12.47
CA MET A 291 9.11 -5.75 -11.61
C MET A 291 9.73 -4.81 -10.57
N LEU A 292 10.15 -3.61 -10.97
CA LEU A 292 10.70 -2.60 -10.05
C LEU A 292 9.69 -2.21 -8.97
N SER A 293 8.43 -1.98 -9.37
CA SER A 293 7.32 -1.67 -8.47
C SER A 293 7.06 -2.79 -7.47
N THR A 294 7.05 -4.04 -7.97
CA THR A 294 6.78 -5.24 -7.19
C THR A 294 7.86 -5.49 -6.13
N ILE A 295 9.13 -5.36 -6.51
CA ILE A 295 10.25 -5.50 -5.58
C ILE A 295 10.22 -4.37 -4.54
N GLY A 296 9.93 -3.14 -4.97
CA GLY A 296 9.92 -1.99 -4.07
C GLY A 296 8.78 -2.01 -3.04
N THR A 297 7.59 -2.44 -3.44
CA THR A 297 6.48 -2.61 -2.49
C THR A 297 6.69 -3.75 -1.51
N LEU A 298 7.34 -4.83 -1.98
CA LEU A 298 7.73 -5.94 -1.12
C LEU A 298 8.73 -5.48 -0.04
N GLU A 299 9.75 -4.75 -0.46
CA GLU A 299 10.74 -4.15 0.43
C GLU A 299 10.08 -3.25 1.48
N THR A 300 9.34 -2.24 1.02
CA THR A 300 8.67 -1.26 1.89
C THR A 300 7.65 -1.90 2.84
N SER A 301 6.93 -2.94 2.41
CA SER A 301 6.02 -3.68 3.28
C SER A 301 6.75 -4.42 4.40
N ILE A 302 7.91 -5.03 4.11
CA ILE A 302 8.77 -5.64 5.13
C ILE A 302 9.31 -4.57 6.09
N LEU A 303 9.72 -3.41 5.57
CA LEU A 303 10.15 -2.28 6.40
C LEU A 303 9.01 -1.84 7.34
N GLN A 304 7.82 -1.64 6.81
CA GLN A 304 6.65 -1.21 7.56
C GLN A 304 6.29 -2.18 8.69
N PHE A 305 6.25 -3.47 8.38
CA PHE A 305 6.00 -4.53 9.36
C PHE A 305 7.06 -4.51 10.46
N THR A 306 8.34 -4.52 10.08
CA THR A 306 9.45 -4.65 11.02
C THR A 306 9.55 -3.47 11.99
N ARG A 307 9.33 -2.24 11.52
CA ARG A 307 9.33 -1.03 12.37
C ARG A 307 8.14 -0.98 13.31
N THR A 308 6.96 -1.33 12.81
CA THR A 308 5.75 -1.44 13.66
C THR A 308 5.94 -2.49 14.74
N MET A 309 6.48 -3.65 14.38
CA MET A 309 6.68 -4.75 15.31
C MET A 309 7.79 -4.43 16.33
N PHE A 310 8.86 -3.75 15.91
CA PHE A 310 9.89 -3.19 16.77
C PHE A 310 9.30 -2.21 17.81
N ALA A 311 8.54 -1.21 17.37
CA ALA A 311 7.93 -0.22 18.26
C ALA A 311 6.97 -0.85 19.28
N LYS A 312 6.07 -1.74 18.83
CA LYS A 312 5.17 -2.49 19.71
C LYS A 312 5.91 -3.33 20.74
N SER A 313 7.05 -3.91 20.35
CA SER A 313 7.86 -4.75 21.24
C SER A 313 8.71 -3.93 22.21
N ARG A 314 9.18 -2.73 21.79
CA ARG A 314 9.88 -1.76 22.64
C ARG A 314 8.98 -1.25 23.76
N ASP A 315 7.70 -1.04 23.47
CA ASP A 315 6.70 -0.59 24.44
C ASP A 315 6.14 -1.72 25.33
N GLY A 316 6.57 -2.97 25.11
CA GLY A 316 6.10 -4.15 25.85
C GLY A 316 4.71 -4.63 25.45
N ALA A 317 4.14 -4.15 24.35
CA ALA A 317 2.87 -4.64 23.80
C ALA A 317 3.02 -6.00 23.09
N LEU A 318 4.24 -6.35 22.69
CA LEU A 318 4.65 -7.65 22.16
C LEU A 318 5.93 -8.13 22.87
N HIS A 319 6.30 -9.40 22.69
CA HIS A 319 7.46 -9.99 23.34
C HIS A 319 8.79 -9.30 22.94
N ARG A 320 9.63 -8.96 23.93
CA ARG A 320 10.85 -8.15 23.76
C ARG A 320 11.89 -8.70 22.77
N ARG A 321 11.85 -10.00 22.44
CA ARG A 321 12.74 -10.65 21.44
C ARG A 321 12.72 -9.95 20.08
N TRP A 322 11.57 -9.37 19.76
CA TRP A 322 11.27 -8.69 18.51
C TRP A 322 11.78 -7.25 18.43
N ALA A 323 12.16 -6.67 19.57
CA ALA A 323 12.84 -5.38 19.63
C ALA A 323 14.36 -5.50 19.42
N ARG A 324 14.89 -6.71 19.17
CA ARG A 324 16.33 -6.93 18.95
C ARG A 324 16.75 -6.41 17.58
N LEU A 325 17.78 -5.58 17.57
CA LEU A 325 18.38 -5.03 16.35
C LEU A 325 19.67 -5.77 16.00
N HIS A 326 19.99 -5.81 14.71
CA HIS A 326 21.28 -6.31 14.21
C HIS A 326 22.41 -5.40 14.71
N SER A 327 23.53 -5.99 15.15
CA SER A 327 24.63 -5.25 15.80
C SER A 327 25.26 -4.18 14.90
N GLN A 328 25.50 -4.51 13.63
CA GLN A 328 26.09 -3.61 12.63
C GLN A 328 25.05 -2.69 11.98
N TRP A 329 24.01 -3.26 11.36
CA TRP A 329 23.04 -2.55 10.52
C TRP A 329 21.87 -1.90 11.27
N ARG A 330 21.74 -2.15 12.58
CA ARG A 330 20.64 -1.65 13.43
C ARG A 330 19.22 -1.94 12.89
N SER A 331 19.08 -2.99 12.09
CA SER A 331 17.80 -3.44 11.51
C SER A 331 17.10 -4.48 12.41
N PRO A 332 15.75 -4.51 12.50
CA PRO A 332 15.00 -5.51 13.28
C PRO A 332 14.99 -6.92 12.65
N TYR A 333 16.16 -7.58 12.53
CA TYR A 333 16.31 -8.83 11.78
C TYR A 333 15.35 -9.95 12.21
N GLY A 334 15.04 -10.08 13.51
CA GLY A 334 14.11 -11.10 14.00
C GLY A 334 12.70 -10.90 13.48
N ALA A 335 12.24 -9.65 13.38
CA ALA A 335 10.95 -9.32 12.78
C ALA A 335 10.96 -9.56 11.27
N THR A 336 12.10 -9.32 10.59
CA THR A 336 12.25 -9.59 9.15
C THR A 336 12.15 -11.09 8.86
N LEU A 337 12.84 -11.93 9.63
CA LEU A 337 12.76 -13.39 9.49
C LEU A 337 11.35 -13.90 9.76
N LEU A 338 10.62 -13.28 10.70
CA LEU A 338 9.23 -13.63 10.98
C LEU A 338 8.32 -13.37 9.78
N ILE A 339 8.31 -12.16 9.22
CA ILE A 339 7.45 -11.85 8.06
C ILE A 339 7.86 -12.67 6.83
N ALA A 340 9.15 -12.90 6.61
CA ALA A 340 9.62 -13.76 5.53
C ALA A 340 9.13 -15.21 5.71
N GLY A 341 9.25 -15.77 6.92
CA GLY A 341 8.78 -17.11 7.23
C GLY A 341 7.26 -17.25 7.10
N LEU A 342 6.49 -16.28 7.59
CA LEU A 342 5.04 -16.25 7.45
C LEU A 342 4.63 -16.09 5.97
N GLY A 343 5.32 -15.24 5.21
CA GLY A 343 5.08 -15.08 3.78
C GLY A 343 5.36 -16.37 3.00
N CYS A 344 6.47 -17.06 3.28
CA CYS A 344 6.77 -18.38 2.72
C CYS A 344 5.69 -19.41 3.08
N LEU A 345 5.24 -19.44 4.34
CA LEU A 345 4.16 -20.33 4.76
C LEU A 345 2.87 -20.05 3.99
N LEU A 346 2.48 -18.77 3.86
CA LEU A 346 1.28 -18.39 3.13
C LEU A 346 1.41 -18.66 1.63
N LEU A 347 2.59 -18.52 1.04
CA LEU A 347 2.88 -18.90 -0.34
C LEU A 347 2.68 -20.41 -0.55
N VAL A 348 3.19 -21.25 0.36
CA VAL A 348 2.93 -22.69 0.31
C VAL A 348 1.44 -23.01 0.50
N LEU A 349 0.76 -22.34 1.43
CA LEU A 349 -0.69 -22.52 1.62
C LEU A 349 -1.50 -22.03 0.41
N SER A 350 -0.97 -21.08 -0.37
CA SER A 350 -1.61 -20.61 -1.60
C SER A 350 -1.71 -21.70 -2.66
N LEU A 351 -0.88 -22.75 -2.60
CA LEU A 351 -0.97 -23.94 -3.44
C LEU A 351 -2.27 -24.73 -3.26
N LEU A 352 -2.97 -24.54 -2.13
CA LEU A 352 -4.26 -25.18 -1.85
C LEU A 352 -5.43 -24.49 -2.56
N PHE A 353 -5.22 -23.29 -3.11
CA PHE A 353 -6.25 -22.50 -3.79
C PHE A 353 -6.15 -22.66 -5.30
N GLN A 354 -7.31 -22.63 -5.96
CA GLN A 354 -7.45 -22.75 -7.43
C GLN A 354 -7.06 -21.42 -8.11
N GLY A 355 -5.75 -21.22 -8.32
CA GLY A 355 -5.23 -20.16 -9.17
C GLY A 355 -4.86 -18.84 -8.47
N VAL A 356 -3.85 -18.18 -9.04
CA VAL A 356 -3.26 -16.93 -8.53
C VAL A 356 -4.26 -15.77 -8.46
N GLY A 357 -5.18 -15.68 -9.42
CA GLY A 357 -6.15 -14.59 -9.50
C GLY A 357 -7.10 -14.50 -8.30
N GLU A 358 -7.61 -15.65 -7.84
CA GLU A 358 -8.50 -15.71 -6.67
C GLU A 358 -7.76 -15.35 -5.39
N VAL A 359 -6.52 -15.81 -5.24
CA VAL A 359 -5.66 -15.44 -4.09
C VAL A 359 -5.40 -13.94 -4.07
N LEU A 360 -5.08 -13.33 -5.22
CA LEU A 360 -4.88 -11.88 -5.33
C LEU A 360 -6.15 -11.11 -4.97
N LYS A 361 -7.30 -11.51 -5.54
CA LYS A 361 -8.59 -10.86 -5.29
C LYS A 361 -9.00 -10.93 -3.82
N ALA A 362 -8.88 -12.11 -3.19
CA ALA A 362 -9.20 -12.29 -1.77
C ALA A 362 -8.27 -11.44 -0.88
N SER A 363 -6.96 -11.43 -1.17
CA SER A 363 -5.99 -10.60 -0.45
C SER A 363 -6.30 -9.11 -0.57
N ILE A 364 -6.59 -8.61 -1.77
CA ILE A 364 -6.96 -7.19 -2.01
C ILE A 364 -8.16 -6.79 -1.14
N ASN A 365 -9.21 -7.61 -1.16
CA ASN A 365 -10.43 -7.40 -0.39
C ASN A 365 -10.17 -7.37 1.13
N VAL A 366 -9.44 -8.37 1.63
CA VAL A 366 -9.08 -8.47 3.04
C VAL A 366 -8.22 -7.29 3.50
N ILE A 367 -7.19 -6.96 2.73
CA ILE A 367 -6.27 -5.86 3.03
C ILE A 367 -7.04 -4.54 3.03
N GLY A 368 -7.95 -4.30 2.07
CA GLY A 368 -8.75 -3.08 2.01
C GLY A 368 -9.54 -2.81 3.30
N VAL A 369 -10.14 -3.84 3.90
CA VAL A 369 -10.86 -3.71 5.19
C VAL A 369 -9.90 -3.42 6.35
N GLN A 370 -8.76 -4.11 6.38
CA GLN A 370 -7.73 -3.91 7.41
C GLN A 370 -7.16 -2.49 7.35
N VAL A 371 -6.87 -2.01 6.15
CA VAL A 371 -6.38 -0.66 5.86
C VAL A 371 -7.38 0.39 6.29
N ALA A 372 -8.62 0.26 5.85
CA ALA A 372 -9.70 1.17 6.24
C ALA A 372 -9.86 1.24 7.76
N TYR A 373 -9.71 0.12 8.47
CA TYR A 373 -9.78 0.09 9.93
C TYR A 373 -8.66 0.93 10.58
N TYR A 374 -7.38 0.66 10.29
CA TYR A 374 -6.29 1.34 10.98
C TYR A 374 -6.07 2.78 10.51
N TYR A 375 -6.31 3.09 9.23
CA TYR A 375 -6.34 4.46 8.72
C TYR A 375 -7.48 5.26 9.32
N GLY A 376 -8.69 4.68 9.43
CA GLY A 376 -9.81 5.35 10.07
C GLY A 376 -9.54 5.65 11.55
N LEU A 377 -8.94 4.72 12.29
CA LEU A 377 -8.52 4.98 13.68
C LEU A 377 -7.55 6.16 13.79
N ALA A 378 -6.56 6.25 12.89
CA ALA A 378 -5.61 7.36 12.85
C ALA A 378 -6.29 8.68 12.47
N GLY A 379 -7.18 8.68 11.48
CA GLY A 379 -7.97 9.86 11.09
C GLY A 379 -8.84 10.38 12.22
N PHE A 380 -9.55 9.48 12.92
CA PHE A 380 -10.31 9.83 14.13
C PHE A 380 -9.41 10.31 15.26
N ALA A 381 -8.23 9.71 15.46
CA ALA A 381 -7.28 10.15 16.48
C ALA A 381 -6.79 11.59 16.21
N CYS A 382 -6.50 11.92 14.95
CA CYS A 382 -6.15 13.29 14.56
C CYS A 382 -7.31 14.26 14.85
N ALA A 383 -8.50 13.98 14.31
CA ALA A 383 -9.66 14.83 14.49
C ALA A 383 -10.00 15.04 15.97
N TRP A 384 -9.95 13.97 16.76
CA TRP A 384 -10.15 14.04 18.21
C TRP A 384 -9.08 14.89 18.87
N ASN A 385 -7.79 14.64 18.65
CA ASN A 385 -6.71 15.35 19.32
C ASN A 385 -6.74 16.87 19.03
N PHE A 386 -7.00 17.26 17.78
CA PHE A 386 -6.95 18.66 17.37
C PHE A 386 -8.29 19.41 17.50
N ARG A 387 -9.39 18.76 17.91
CA ARG A 387 -10.73 19.38 18.06
C ARG A 387 -10.74 20.65 18.91
N ARG A 388 -9.91 20.74 19.96
CA ARG A 388 -9.83 21.91 20.84
C ARG A 388 -9.03 23.07 20.24
N ARG A 389 -8.18 22.79 19.25
CA ARG A 389 -7.39 23.80 18.51
C ARG A 389 -8.13 24.32 17.27
N ALA A 390 -9.22 23.66 16.89
CA ALA A 390 -9.99 23.97 15.69
C ALA A 390 -10.57 25.40 15.64
N GLY A 391 -10.77 26.06 16.79
CA GLY A 391 -11.27 27.43 16.85
C GLY A 391 -10.24 28.52 16.50
N ARG A 392 -8.96 28.16 16.26
CA ARG A 392 -7.89 29.15 16.01
C ARG A 392 -7.79 29.60 14.56
N SER A 393 -8.16 28.73 13.61
CA SER A 393 -8.11 29.01 12.17
C SER A 393 -9.04 28.06 11.41
N LEU A 394 -9.69 28.55 10.37
CA LEU A 394 -10.51 27.72 9.47
C LEU A 394 -9.66 26.62 8.81
N ALA A 395 -8.40 26.91 8.49
CA ALA A 395 -7.48 25.92 7.92
C ALA A 395 -7.20 24.78 8.89
N ASP A 396 -7.00 25.07 10.18
CA ASP A 396 -6.76 24.05 11.20
C ASP A 396 -8.01 23.18 11.43
N LEU A 397 -9.20 23.80 11.44
CA LEU A 397 -10.47 23.08 11.52
C LEU A 397 -10.64 22.12 10.33
N VAL A 398 -10.40 22.59 9.12
CA VAL A 398 -10.60 21.78 7.91
C VAL A 398 -9.53 20.68 7.79
N LEU A 399 -8.25 21.04 7.86
CA LEU A 399 -7.14 20.13 7.58
C LEU A 399 -6.81 19.16 8.72
N MET A 400 -7.13 19.52 9.98
CA MET A 400 -6.82 18.67 11.13
C MET A 400 -8.05 17.95 11.71
N VAL A 401 -9.27 18.41 11.43
CA VAL A 401 -10.48 17.85 12.05
C VAL A 401 -11.51 17.37 11.03
N ILE A 402 -12.07 18.27 10.22
CA ILE A 402 -13.18 17.93 9.32
C ILE A 402 -12.73 16.94 8.25
N TRP A 403 -11.67 17.25 7.51
CA TRP A 403 -11.23 16.41 6.40
C TRP A 403 -10.71 15.04 6.90
N PRO A 404 -9.79 14.94 7.89
CA PRO A 404 -9.43 13.66 8.48
C PRO A 404 -10.61 12.85 9.02
N GLY A 405 -11.56 13.50 9.70
CA GLY A 405 -12.73 12.86 10.29
C GLY A 405 -13.73 12.33 9.25
N LEU A 406 -14.01 13.12 8.21
CA LEU A 406 -14.86 12.70 7.09
C LEU A 406 -14.20 11.55 6.31
N SER A 407 -12.89 11.63 6.07
CA SER A 407 -12.14 10.55 5.43
C SER A 407 -12.16 9.27 6.24
N ALA A 408 -11.93 9.35 7.56
CA ALA A 408 -12.00 8.19 8.45
C ALA A 408 -13.40 7.55 8.44
N THR A 409 -14.44 8.38 8.43
CA THR A 409 -15.84 7.93 8.35
C THR A 409 -16.12 7.24 7.02
N ALA A 410 -15.69 7.83 5.90
CA ALA A 410 -15.84 7.24 4.57
C ALA A 410 -15.13 5.88 4.47
N LEU A 411 -13.91 5.76 5.01
CA LEU A 411 -13.17 4.49 5.06
C LEU A 411 -13.92 3.40 5.83
N TRP A 412 -14.44 3.73 7.02
CA TRP A 412 -15.17 2.75 7.83
C TRP A 412 -16.50 2.35 7.19
N ILE A 413 -17.22 3.29 6.58
CA ILE A 413 -18.42 2.97 5.80
C ILE A 413 -18.07 2.03 4.63
N ALA A 414 -17.02 2.35 3.87
CA ALA A 414 -16.56 1.52 2.77
C ALA A 414 -16.18 0.10 3.23
N ALA A 415 -15.48 -0.02 4.36
CA ALA A 415 -15.12 -1.32 4.95
C ALA A 415 -16.37 -2.14 5.32
N VAL A 416 -17.36 -1.53 5.98
CA VAL A 416 -18.61 -2.21 6.35
C VAL A 416 -19.37 -2.65 5.10
N LEU A 417 -19.45 -1.81 4.08
CA LEU A 417 -20.13 -2.15 2.82
C LEU A 417 -19.39 -3.25 2.05
N ALA A 418 -18.05 -3.23 2.05
CA ALA A 418 -17.22 -4.25 1.42
C ALA A 418 -17.42 -5.62 2.09
N VAL A 419 -17.32 -5.69 3.42
CA VAL A 419 -17.52 -6.93 4.19
C VAL A 419 -18.87 -7.56 3.92
N ARG A 420 -19.93 -6.78 3.74
CA ARG A 420 -21.28 -7.29 3.41
C ARG A 420 -21.36 -7.95 2.03
N ARG A 421 -20.45 -7.63 1.12
CA ARG A 421 -20.37 -8.18 -0.24
C ARG A 421 -19.39 -9.34 -0.37
N PHE A 422 -18.55 -9.57 0.64
CA PHE A 422 -17.56 -10.64 0.61
C PHE A 422 -18.20 -12.00 0.80
N ASP A 423 -17.58 -13.02 0.21
CA ASP A 423 -17.83 -14.41 0.56
C ASP A 423 -17.39 -14.68 2.01
N THR A 424 -17.98 -15.73 2.61
CA THR A 424 -17.76 -16.06 4.02
C THR A 424 -16.26 -16.24 4.37
N PRO A 425 -15.45 -16.98 3.58
CA PRO A 425 -14.00 -17.05 3.82
C PRO A 425 -13.31 -15.69 3.84
N THR A 426 -13.52 -14.85 2.82
CA THR A 426 -12.90 -13.51 2.74
C THR A 426 -13.31 -12.63 3.92
N ALA A 427 -14.59 -12.63 4.30
CA ALA A 427 -15.09 -11.88 5.45
C ALA A 427 -14.48 -12.38 6.77
N LEU A 428 -14.35 -13.70 6.94
CA LEU A 428 -13.73 -14.32 8.11
C LEU A 428 -12.24 -13.97 8.23
N ILE A 429 -11.49 -13.96 7.12
CA ILE A 429 -10.07 -13.57 7.15
C ILE A 429 -9.93 -12.07 7.45
N ALA A 430 -10.80 -11.22 6.88
CA ALA A 430 -10.77 -9.78 7.12
C ALA A 430 -11.02 -9.42 8.59
N ILE A 431 -12.13 -9.88 9.16
CA ILE A 431 -12.50 -9.58 10.56
C ILE A 431 -11.66 -10.43 11.51
N GLY A 432 -11.51 -11.71 11.22
CA GLY A 432 -10.75 -12.66 12.02
C GLY A 432 -9.28 -12.25 12.15
N GLY A 433 -8.65 -11.74 11.09
CA GLY A 433 -7.30 -11.21 11.13
C GLY A 433 -7.13 -10.11 12.18
N ILE A 434 -8.08 -9.19 12.27
CA ILE A 434 -8.10 -8.14 13.30
C ILE A 434 -8.32 -8.77 14.69
N LEU A 435 -9.32 -9.64 14.84
CA LEU A 435 -9.67 -10.27 16.12
C LEU A 435 -8.62 -11.23 16.67
N LEU A 436 -7.81 -11.87 15.81
CA LEU A 436 -6.68 -12.70 16.21
C LEU A 436 -5.69 -11.94 17.09
N GLY A 437 -5.67 -10.60 17.01
CA GLY A 437 -4.90 -9.73 17.90
C GLY A 437 -5.27 -9.85 19.37
N LEU A 438 -6.46 -10.37 19.71
CA LEU A 438 -6.86 -10.64 21.09
C LEU A 438 -5.92 -11.63 21.79
N ILE A 439 -5.36 -12.59 21.06
CA ILE A 439 -4.44 -13.61 21.60
C ILE A 439 -3.14 -12.95 22.11
N PRO A 440 -2.34 -12.26 21.27
CA PRO A 440 -1.13 -11.58 21.75
C PRO A 440 -1.43 -10.41 22.69
N LEU A 441 -2.58 -9.74 22.56
CA LEU A 441 -2.97 -8.68 23.49
C LEU A 441 -3.18 -9.23 24.91
N ARG A 442 -3.85 -10.39 25.05
CA ARG A 442 -4.06 -11.03 26.35
C ARG A 442 -2.76 -11.63 26.90
N ALA A 443 -1.98 -12.30 26.05
CA ALA A 443 -0.72 -12.93 26.46
C ALA A 443 0.33 -11.93 26.97
N ASN A 444 0.33 -10.69 26.45
CA ASN A 444 1.30 -9.66 26.85
C ASN A 444 0.75 -8.63 27.86
N ARG A 445 -0.51 -8.75 28.30
CA ARG A 445 -0.99 -7.98 29.46
C ARG A 445 -0.32 -8.55 30.71
N LYS A 446 0.76 -7.90 31.17
CA LYS A 446 1.29 -8.17 32.51
C LYS A 446 0.14 -8.05 33.52
N PRO A 447 0.01 -8.99 34.48
CA PRO A 447 -0.89 -8.80 35.62
C PRO A 447 -0.55 -7.45 36.25
N ARG A 448 -1.57 -6.62 36.52
CA ARG A 448 -1.35 -5.42 37.32
C ARG A 448 -0.87 -5.89 38.71
N PRO A 449 0.25 -5.36 39.24
CA PRO A 449 0.56 -5.55 40.66
C PRO A 449 -0.55 -4.96 41.53
#